data_AF-A0A5D3D7T1-F1
#
_entry.id   AF-A0A5D3D7T1-F1
#
_cell.length_a   1.000
_cell.length_b   1.000
_cell.length_c   1.000
_cell.angle_alpha   90.00
_cell.angle_beta   90.00
_cell.angle_gamma   90.00
#
_symmetry.space_group_name_H-M   'P 1'
#
loop_
_entity.id
_entity.type
_entity.pdbx_description
1 polymer ?
#
loop_
_entity_poly.entity_id
_entity_poly.type
_entity_poly.pdbx_seq_one_letter_code
_entity_poly.pdbx_strand_id
1 'polypeptide(L)'
;MKISSGIFTHALKRSLKMGCKIMEIIREGPSPSYLLVLDGKNYSYWKPHMIFFIKTLDTDAEEQASVGNPSALNAIFNGVDLNVFKLINSCSTTKDAWRILEVAYEGTSKVKISRQQLITSKFEALKMFEDESVFKYNERVLEIANEPLLLGE
;
A
#
# COMPACT_ATOMS: atom_id res chain seq x y z
N MET A 1 3.32 6.56 -40.35
CA MET A 1 2.13 6.57 -39.47
C MET A 1 1.96 7.97 -38.90
N LYS A 2 1.00 8.75 -39.41
CA LYS A 2 0.68 10.09 -38.87
C LYS A 2 -0.37 9.90 -37.78
N ILE A 3 0.01 10.01 -36.52
CA ILE A 3 -0.96 10.05 -35.42
C ILE A 3 -1.71 11.37 -35.57
N SER A 4 -3.01 11.29 -35.86
CA SER A 4 -3.87 12.45 -36.14
C SER A 4 -3.81 13.44 -34.99
N SER A 5 -3.55 14.73 -35.28
CA SER A 5 -3.48 15.82 -34.28
C SER A 5 -4.78 15.96 -33.46
N GLY A 6 -5.88 15.37 -33.92
CA GLY A 6 -7.15 15.28 -33.20
C GLY A 6 -7.10 14.40 -31.95
N ILE A 7 -6.28 13.34 -31.92
CA ILE A 7 -6.17 12.45 -30.75
C ILE A 7 -5.36 13.12 -29.64
N PHE A 8 -4.28 13.83 -30.01
CA PHE A 8 -3.45 14.59 -29.07
C PHE A 8 -4.24 15.73 -28.42
N THR A 9 -5.03 16.47 -29.22
CA THR A 9 -5.88 17.55 -28.70
C THR A 9 -7.03 17.05 -27.84
N HIS A 10 -7.60 15.87 -28.15
CA HIS A 10 -8.61 15.24 -27.31
C HIS A 10 -8.02 14.72 -25.99
N ALA A 11 -6.86 14.07 -26.02
CA ALA A 11 -6.17 13.59 -24.82
C ALA A 11 -5.72 14.74 -23.90
N LEU A 12 -5.21 15.83 -24.47
CA LEU A 12 -4.83 17.03 -23.72
C LEU A 12 -6.05 17.73 -23.13
N LYS A 13 -7.16 17.84 -23.88
CA LYS A 13 -8.44 18.34 -23.34
C LYS A 13 -9.00 17.46 -22.24
N ARG A 14 -8.86 16.13 -22.34
CA ARG A 14 -9.30 15.18 -21.30
C ARG A 14 -8.43 15.30 -20.04
N SER A 15 -7.11 15.50 -20.21
CA SER A 15 -6.16 15.73 -19.13
C SER A 15 -6.39 17.07 -18.42
N LEU A 16 -6.62 18.17 -19.16
CA LEU A 16 -7.02 19.46 -18.59
C LEU A 16 -8.40 19.40 -17.92
N LYS A 17 -9.37 18.70 -18.52
CA LYS A 17 -10.71 18.55 -17.94
C LYS A 17 -10.70 17.69 -16.67
N MET A 18 -9.84 16.67 -16.59
CA MET A 18 -9.59 15.95 -15.35
C MET A 18 -8.87 16.82 -14.32
N GLY A 19 -7.88 17.62 -14.73
CA GLY A 19 -7.24 18.62 -13.85
C GLY A 19 -8.25 19.62 -13.25
N CYS A 20 -9.21 20.09 -14.05
CA CYS A 20 -10.30 20.96 -13.59
C CYS A 20 -11.32 20.21 -12.72
N LYS A 21 -11.61 18.94 -13.00
CA LYS A 21 -12.50 18.10 -12.17
C LYS A 21 -11.91 17.87 -10.78
N ILE A 22 -10.59 17.69 -10.71
CA ILE A 22 -9.82 17.64 -9.46
C ILE A 22 -9.95 18.96 -8.70
N MET A 23 -9.98 20.11 -9.38
CA MET A 23 -10.27 21.41 -8.72
C MET A 23 -11.72 21.59 -8.28
N GLU A 24 -12.71 21.05 -8.99
CA GLU A 24 -14.13 21.17 -8.61
C GLU A 24 -14.48 20.34 -7.36
N ILE A 25 -13.85 19.19 -7.18
CA ILE A 25 -14.00 18.33 -5.99
C ILE A 25 -13.49 19.03 -4.71
N ILE A 26 -12.66 20.08 -4.84
CA ILE A 26 -12.08 20.83 -3.72
C ILE A 26 -13.11 21.77 -3.06
N ARG A 27 -14.26 22.05 -3.68
CA ARG A 27 -15.13 23.17 -3.23
C ARG A 27 -16.22 22.80 -2.23
N GLU A 28 -16.70 21.56 -2.15
CA GLU A 28 -17.77 21.18 -1.19
C GLU A 28 -17.61 19.73 -0.67
N GLY A 29 -16.95 19.55 0.48
CA GLY A 29 -16.77 18.26 1.15
C GLY A 29 -15.39 18.14 1.82
N PRO A 30 -15.21 17.28 2.86
CA PRO A 30 -14.08 17.38 3.80
C PRO A 30 -12.75 17.30 3.04
N SER A 31 -12.01 18.40 3.15
CA SER A 31 -10.82 18.77 2.40
C SER A 31 -9.89 17.61 1.97
N PRO A 32 -9.58 17.47 0.67
CA PRO A 32 -8.53 16.58 0.14
C PRO A 32 -7.09 17.05 0.38
N SER A 33 -6.86 18.02 1.28
CA SER A 33 -5.60 18.78 1.39
C SER A 33 -4.40 18.03 2.02
N TYR A 34 -4.47 16.72 2.28
CA TYR A 34 -3.39 15.96 2.93
C TYR A 34 -3.04 14.64 2.27
N LEU A 35 -3.03 14.54 0.93
CA LEU A 35 -2.17 13.54 0.31
C LEU A 35 -0.72 13.98 0.54
N LEU A 36 -0.19 13.66 1.72
CA LEU A 36 1.21 13.85 2.05
C LEU A 36 2.02 13.10 0.99
N VAL A 37 3.04 13.75 0.45
CA VAL A 37 3.98 13.10 -0.46
C VAL A 37 4.78 12.08 0.34
N LEU A 38 4.86 10.83 -0.13
CA LEU A 38 5.72 9.82 0.48
C LEU A 38 7.19 10.22 0.31
N ASP A 39 7.82 10.61 1.42
CA ASP A 39 9.23 11.07 1.50
C ASP A 39 10.18 9.99 2.04
N GLY A 40 9.64 8.78 2.18
CA GLY A 40 10.27 7.61 2.72
C GLY A 40 10.32 7.49 4.25
N LYS A 41 9.97 8.53 5.00
CA LYS A 41 9.88 8.48 6.48
C LYS A 41 8.45 8.33 6.98
N ASN A 42 7.48 8.77 6.19
CA ASN A 42 6.07 8.84 6.57
C ASN A 42 5.21 7.66 6.08
N TYR A 43 5.82 6.54 5.66
CA TYR A 43 5.09 5.43 5.01
C TYR A 43 3.92 4.87 5.85
N SER A 44 4.11 4.71 7.16
CA SER A 44 3.07 4.22 8.09
C SER A 44 1.82 5.12 8.13
N TYR A 45 2.00 6.44 7.97
CA TYR A 45 0.91 7.41 7.91
C TYR A 45 0.33 7.53 6.49
N TRP A 46 1.20 7.48 5.48
CA TRP A 46 0.83 7.60 4.08
C TRP A 46 -0.04 6.42 3.61
N LYS A 47 0.35 5.20 3.95
CA LYS A 47 -0.28 3.95 3.49
C LYS A 47 -1.80 3.90 3.72
N PRO A 48 -2.34 4.10 4.94
CA PRO A 48 -3.79 4.03 5.17
C PRO A 48 -4.57 5.11 4.40
N HIS A 49 -4.01 6.32 4.25
CA HIS A 49 -4.66 7.41 3.52
C HIS A 49 -4.69 7.14 2.01
N MET A 50 -3.59 6.64 1.45
CA MET A 50 -3.55 6.28 0.04
C MET A 50 -4.46 5.09 -0.27
N ILE A 51 -4.58 4.09 0.62
CA ILE A 51 -5.56 3.00 0.50
C ILE A 51 -6.99 3.56 0.45
N PHE A 52 -7.33 4.47 1.37
CA PHE A 52 -8.65 5.09 1.42
C PHE A 52 -8.93 5.84 0.11
N PHE A 53 -7.98 6.65 -0.36
CA PHE A 53 -8.10 7.40 -1.60
C PHE A 53 -8.28 6.49 -2.83
N ILE A 54 -7.46 5.45 -2.98
CA ILE A 54 -7.58 4.49 -4.09
C ILE A 54 -8.96 3.81 -4.05
N LYS A 55 -9.44 3.39 -2.87
CA LYS A 55 -10.78 2.80 -2.72
C LYS A 55 -11.89 3.75 -3.15
N THR A 56 -11.77 5.04 -2.86
CA THR A 56 -12.74 6.05 -3.32
C THR A 56 -12.70 6.28 -4.83
N LEU A 57 -11.55 6.05 -5.47
CA LEU A 57 -11.42 6.12 -6.93
C LEU A 57 -11.94 4.84 -7.63
N ASP A 58 -11.92 3.70 -6.94
CA ASP A 58 -12.44 2.41 -7.44
C ASP A 58 -13.99 2.34 -7.44
N THR A 59 -14.68 3.22 -6.72
CA THR A 59 -16.17 3.26 -6.67
C THR A 59 -16.83 3.72 -7.98
N ASP A 60 -16.08 4.32 -8.90
CA ASP A 60 -16.58 4.77 -10.21
C ASP A 60 -16.30 3.74 -11.34
N ALA A 61 -15.75 2.56 -10.99
CA ALA A 61 -15.05 1.67 -11.92
C ALA A 61 -15.79 0.36 -12.26
N GLU A 62 -17.12 0.38 -12.46
CA GLU A 62 -17.81 -0.78 -13.05
C GLU A 62 -17.45 -0.98 -14.54
N GLU A 63 -16.80 -0.02 -15.21
CA GLU A 63 -16.63 -0.08 -16.68
C GLU A 63 -15.25 -0.59 -17.21
N GLN A 64 -14.21 -0.87 -16.41
CA GLN A 64 -12.95 -1.42 -16.98
C GLN A 64 -12.20 -2.40 -16.06
N ALA A 65 -12.79 -3.57 -15.84
CA ALA A 65 -12.21 -4.66 -15.05
C ALA A 65 -11.06 -5.46 -15.72
N SER A 66 -10.38 -4.95 -16.77
CA SER A 66 -9.35 -5.74 -17.48
C SER A 66 -8.03 -5.01 -17.82
N VAL A 67 -7.90 -3.73 -17.52
CA VAL A 67 -6.65 -2.97 -17.70
C VAL A 67 -6.41 -2.23 -16.40
N GLY A 68 -5.32 -2.57 -15.70
CA GLY A 68 -5.07 -2.14 -14.31
C GLY A 68 -5.43 -0.67 -14.06
N ASN A 69 -6.16 -0.41 -12.96
CA ASN A 69 -6.78 0.89 -12.68
C ASN A 69 -5.79 2.05 -12.91
N PRO A 70 -5.87 2.76 -14.06
CA PRO A 70 -4.89 3.79 -14.40
C PRO A 70 -5.02 5.01 -13.49
N SER A 71 -6.22 5.26 -12.96
CA SER A 71 -6.48 6.31 -11.99
C SER A 71 -5.78 6.04 -10.65
N ALA A 72 -5.82 4.79 -10.18
CA ALA A 72 -5.13 4.39 -8.95
C ALA A 72 -3.60 4.39 -9.12
N LEU A 73 -3.08 3.94 -10.26
CA LEU A 73 -1.63 4.00 -10.53
C LEU A 73 -1.14 5.46 -10.59
N ASN A 74 -1.91 6.32 -11.25
CA ASN A 74 -1.61 7.75 -11.31
C ASN A 74 -1.70 8.42 -9.92
N ALA A 75 -2.64 8.00 -9.07
CA ALA A 75 -2.73 8.46 -7.68
C ALA A 75 -1.45 8.13 -6.89
N ILE A 76 -0.94 6.90 -7.03
CA ILE A 76 0.33 6.50 -6.41
C ILE A 76 1.48 7.35 -6.96
N PHE A 77 1.61 7.51 -8.28
CA PHE A 77 2.71 8.28 -8.89
C PHE A 77 2.73 9.74 -8.46
N ASN A 78 1.56 10.37 -8.28
CA ASN A 78 1.48 11.76 -7.81
C ASN A 78 1.59 11.89 -6.29
N GLY A 79 1.42 10.79 -5.54
CA GLY A 79 1.47 10.77 -4.08
C GLY A 79 2.85 10.44 -3.49
N VAL A 80 3.89 10.34 -4.31
CA VAL A 80 5.24 9.97 -3.89
C VAL A 80 6.27 11.02 -4.31
N ASP A 81 7.39 11.13 -3.58
CA ASP A 81 8.45 12.06 -3.94
C ASP A 81 9.23 11.58 -5.19
N LEU A 82 10.19 12.38 -5.65
CA LEU A 82 10.97 12.04 -6.84
C LEU A 82 11.84 10.77 -6.70
N ASN A 83 12.37 10.50 -5.51
CA ASN A 83 13.21 9.33 -5.27
C ASN A 83 12.36 8.06 -5.24
N VAL A 84 11.20 8.12 -4.59
CA VAL A 84 10.23 7.04 -4.53
C VAL A 84 9.56 6.82 -5.89
N PHE A 85 9.30 7.89 -6.65
CA PHE A 85 8.80 7.80 -8.01
C PHE A 85 9.77 7.01 -8.90
N LYS A 86 11.07 7.31 -8.85
CA LYS A 86 12.11 6.56 -9.60
C LYS A 86 12.12 5.06 -9.29
N LEU A 87 11.73 4.68 -8.07
CA LEU A 87 11.65 3.28 -7.65
C LEU A 87 10.47 2.53 -8.30
N ILE A 88 9.36 3.23 -8.61
CA ILE A 88 8.12 2.60 -9.10
C ILE A 88 7.73 2.99 -10.53
N ASN A 89 8.48 3.88 -11.19
CA ASN A 89 8.11 4.45 -12.51
C ASN A 89 8.04 3.42 -13.65
N SER A 90 8.64 2.24 -13.49
CA SER A 90 8.59 1.15 -14.46
C SER A 90 7.35 0.26 -14.29
N CYS A 91 6.52 0.49 -13.27
CA CYS A 91 5.32 -0.30 -13.02
C CYS A 91 4.19 0.09 -13.98
N SER A 92 3.54 -0.91 -14.57
CA SER A 92 2.37 -0.73 -15.44
C SER A 92 1.04 -1.00 -14.72
N THR A 93 1.08 -1.52 -13.48
CA THR A 93 -0.11 -1.82 -12.69
C THR A 93 0.00 -1.21 -11.30
N THR A 94 -1.13 -0.76 -10.75
CA THR A 94 -1.25 -0.29 -9.35
C THR A 94 -0.73 -1.34 -8.39
N LYS A 95 -1.02 -2.63 -8.66
CA LYS A 95 -0.59 -3.76 -7.83
C LYS A 95 0.94 -3.88 -7.76
N ASP A 96 1.63 -3.71 -8.88
CA ASP A 96 3.10 -3.79 -8.91
C ASP A 96 3.74 -2.60 -8.20
N ALA A 97 3.26 -1.38 -8.46
CA ALA A 97 3.75 -0.19 -7.78
C ALA A 97 3.56 -0.30 -6.26
N TRP A 98 2.35 -0.72 -5.82
CA TRP A 98 2.03 -0.92 -4.41
C TRP A 98 2.93 -1.96 -3.75
N ARG A 99 3.13 -3.12 -4.41
CA ARG A 99 4.00 -4.20 -3.93
C ARG A 99 5.45 -3.73 -3.74
N ILE A 100 5.99 -2.93 -4.66
CA ILE A 100 7.36 -2.40 -4.54
C ILE A 100 7.46 -1.47 -3.32
N LEU A 101 6.48 -0.59 -3.12
CA LEU A 101 6.43 0.29 -1.95
C LEU A 101 6.36 -0.50 -0.64
N GLU A 102 5.51 -1.53 -0.57
CA GLU A 102 5.44 -2.41 0.60
C GLU A 102 6.79 -3.09 0.88
N VAL A 103 7.44 -3.63 -0.15
CA VAL A 103 8.75 -4.26 0.03
C VAL A 103 9.82 -3.25 0.46
N ALA A 104 9.79 -2.03 -0.07
CA ALA A 104 10.78 -1.00 0.22
C ALA A 104 10.66 -0.42 1.64
N TYR A 105 9.44 -0.24 2.14
CA TYR A 105 9.18 0.42 3.42
C TYR A 105 8.79 -0.51 4.56
N GLU A 106 8.25 -1.68 4.25
CA GLU A 106 7.89 -2.69 5.24
C GLU A 106 8.85 -3.88 5.21
N GLY A 107 9.81 -3.91 4.29
CA GLY A 107 10.67 -5.07 4.05
C GLY A 107 9.96 -6.17 3.27
N THR A 108 10.69 -7.22 2.89
CA THR A 108 10.07 -8.33 2.14
C THR A 108 9.04 -9.06 3.01
N SER A 109 7.83 -9.19 2.46
CA SER A 109 6.77 -10.00 3.04
C SER A 109 7.25 -11.42 3.36
N LYS A 110 8.23 -11.98 2.63
CA LYS A 110 8.84 -13.29 2.95
C LYS A 110 9.42 -13.37 4.36
N VAL A 111 10.22 -12.41 4.81
CA VAL A 111 10.82 -12.47 6.16
C VAL A 111 9.73 -12.33 7.23
N LYS A 112 8.78 -11.42 7.02
CA LYS A 112 7.64 -11.23 7.93
C LYS A 112 6.72 -12.45 7.97
N ILE A 113 6.41 -13.03 6.81
CA ILE A 113 5.62 -14.26 6.67
C ILE A 113 6.38 -15.43 7.32
N SER A 114 7.67 -15.62 7.05
CA SER A 114 8.45 -16.70 7.66
C SER A 114 8.54 -16.56 9.17
N ARG A 115 8.70 -15.34 9.70
CA ARG A 115 8.64 -15.08 11.16
C ARG A 115 7.25 -15.39 11.72
N GLN A 116 6.19 -14.93 11.07
CA GLN A 116 4.82 -15.21 11.49
C GLN A 116 4.52 -16.72 11.47
N GLN A 117 4.93 -17.41 10.40
CA GLN A 117 4.78 -18.86 10.26
C GLN A 117 5.55 -19.62 11.35
N LEU A 118 6.76 -19.17 11.70
CA LEU A 118 7.53 -19.76 12.78
C LEU A 118 6.81 -19.61 14.13
N ILE A 119 6.31 -18.42 14.43
CA ILE A 119 5.59 -18.14 15.69
C ILE A 119 4.28 -18.93 15.75
N THR A 120 3.50 -18.95 14.65
CA THR A 120 2.29 -19.76 14.54
C THR A 120 2.61 -21.25 14.75
N SER A 121 3.66 -21.77 14.14
CA SER A 121 4.09 -23.16 14.33
C SER A 121 4.52 -23.46 15.78
N LYS A 122 5.20 -22.52 16.45
CA LYS A 122 5.55 -22.64 17.88
C LYS A 122 4.31 -22.69 18.77
N PHE A 123 3.29 -21.87 18.49
CA PHE A 123 2.02 -21.92 19.21
C PHE A 123 1.21 -23.19 18.93
N GLU A 124 1.16 -23.67 17.68
CA GLU A 124 0.49 -24.93 17.33
C GLU A 124 1.15 -26.15 17.99
N ALA A 125 2.49 -26.13 18.10
CA ALA A 125 3.23 -27.16 18.81
C ALA A 125 3.16 -27.01 20.35
N LEU A 126 2.61 -25.90 20.85
CA LEU A 126 2.54 -25.64 22.28
C LEU A 126 1.48 -26.51 22.92
N LYS A 127 1.94 -27.38 23.81
CA LYS A 127 1.10 -28.18 24.69
C LYS A 127 1.71 -28.19 26.08
N MET A 128 0.83 -28.27 27.07
CA MET A 128 1.24 -28.48 28.45
C MET A 128 1.58 -29.96 28.63
N PHE A 129 2.71 -30.26 29.26
CA PHE A 129 3.09 -31.64 29.59
C PHE A 129 2.46 -32.08 30.93
N GLU A 130 2.32 -33.39 31.13
CA GLU A 130 1.67 -33.95 32.33
C GLU A 130 2.42 -33.60 33.63
N ASP A 131 3.74 -33.46 33.55
CA ASP A 131 4.65 -33.13 34.65
C ASP A 131 5.04 -31.64 34.70
N GLU A 132 4.51 -30.83 33.78
CA GLU A 132 4.79 -29.40 33.73
C GLU A 132 3.86 -28.61 34.66
N SER A 133 4.43 -27.64 35.39
CA SER A 133 3.62 -26.71 36.18
C SER A 133 3.00 -25.62 35.29
N VAL A 134 1.80 -25.15 35.67
CA VAL A 134 1.11 -24.04 34.99
C VAL A 134 2.00 -22.80 34.87
N PHE A 135 2.84 -22.53 35.87
CA PHE A 135 3.80 -21.42 35.86
C PHE A 135 4.81 -21.55 34.70
N LYS A 136 5.45 -22.71 34.56
CA LYS A 136 6.42 -22.97 33.49
C LYS A 136 5.77 -22.93 32.10
N TYR A 137 4.55 -23.45 31.99
CA TYR A 137 3.79 -23.34 30.74
C TYR A 137 3.54 -21.88 30.36
N ASN A 138 3.11 -21.05 31.33
CA ASN A 138 2.88 -19.62 31.10
C ASN A 138 4.14 -18.85 30.74
N GLU A 139 5.31 -19.20 31.29
CA GLU A 139 6.60 -18.62 30.85
C GLU A 139 6.83 -18.88 29.35
N ARG A 140 6.67 -20.13 28.89
CA ARG A 140 6.83 -20.47 27.46
C ARG A 140 5.84 -19.75 26.56
N VAL A 141 4.59 -19.57 27.00
CA VAL A 141 3.59 -18.76 26.28
C VAL A 141 4.07 -17.31 26.13
N LEU A 142 4.57 -16.71 27.22
CA LEU A 142 5.05 -15.33 27.21
C LEU A 142 6.31 -15.16 26.36
N GLU A 143 7.22 -16.13 26.36
CA GLU A 143 8.41 -16.12 25.51
C GLU A 143 8.04 -16.05 24.01
N ILE A 144 7.09 -16.88 23.56
CA ILE A 144 6.65 -16.90 22.16
C ILE A 144 5.86 -15.63 21.81
N ALA A 145 5.02 -15.14 22.74
CA ALA A 145 4.23 -13.92 22.52
C ALA A 145 5.09 -12.65 22.41
N ASN A 146 6.26 -12.62 23.07
CA ASN A 146 7.16 -11.47 23.08
C ASN A 146 8.27 -11.55 22.02
N GLU A 147 8.46 -12.69 21.35
CA GLU A 147 9.41 -12.87 20.24
C GLU A 147 9.25 -11.86 19.08
N PRO A 148 8.02 -11.42 18.68
CA PRO A 148 7.85 -10.34 17.71
C PRO A 148 8.44 -8.98 18.13
N LEU A 149 8.52 -8.71 19.44
CA LEU A 149 8.96 -7.43 20.00
C LEU A 149 10.50 -7.33 20.11
N LEU A 150 11.18 -8.46 20.27
CA LEU A 150 12.64 -8.51 20.49
C LEU A 150 13.47 -8.48 19.19
N LEU A 151 12.83 -8.63 18.03
CA LEU A 151 13.49 -8.64 16.72
C LEU A 151 13.29 -7.33 15.93
N GLY A 152 12.99 -6.25 16.64
CA GLY A 152 12.86 -4.90 16.14
C GLY A 152 14.04 -4.01 16.55
N GLU A 153 15.22 -4.28 15.98
CA GLU A 153 16.29 -3.30 15.71
C GLU A 153 16.98 -3.68 14.39
#